data_AF-L8JGY8-F1
#
_entry.id   AF-L8JGY8-F1
#
_cell.length_a   1.000
_cell.length_b   1.000
_cell.length_c   1.000
_cell.angle_alpha   90.00
_cell.angle_beta   90.00
_cell.angle_gamma   90.00
#
_symmetry.space_group_name_H-M   'P 1'
#
loop_
_entity.id
_entity.type
_entity.pdbx_description
1 polymer ?
#
loop_
_entity_poly.entity_id
_entity_poly.type
_entity_poly.pdbx_seq_one_letter_code
_entity_poly.pdbx_strand_id
1 'polypeptide(L)'
;MFSNKINPFVLIGKLPAVKRKFEEQGTTLLDTTNKIWTDKRFGFGIMISGGAIVGFIMFFLWGLISTFLGYLGVYFFVKPIYVFIYVILSYTLCHFTVFKGEKYIKYFKKLDKRSKSEKWKYALLSLLFVVGSVALWLYSFRFLPKL
;
A
#
# COMPACT_ATOMS: atom_id res chain seq x y z
N MET A 1 4.25 -18.40 1.82
CA MET A 1 3.50 -19.59 1.38
C MET A 1 2.10 -19.73 2.02
N PHE A 2 1.73 -18.94 3.05
CA PHE A 2 0.42 -19.04 3.73
C PHE A 2 -0.73 -18.23 3.12
N SER A 3 -0.49 -17.41 2.09
CA SER A 3 -1.53 -16.53 1.51
C SER A 3 -2.49 -17.21 0.53
N ASN A 4 -2.35 -18.53 0.31
CA ASN A 4 -3.14 -19.23 -0.71
C ASN A 4 -4.53 -19.70 -0.22
N LYS A 5 -4.77 -19.73 1.11
CA LYS A 5 -6.05 -20.17 1.69
C LYS A 5 -7.08 -19.05 1.90
N ILE A 6 -6.66 -17.79 1.94
CA ILE A 6 -7.53 -16.61 2.23
C ILE A 6 -7.66 -15.71 1.00
N ASN A 7 -7.32 -16.20 -0.19
CA ASN A 7 -7.49 -15.41 -1.40
C ASN A 7 -8.96 -15.49 -1.85
N PRO A 8 -9.73 -14.39 -1.84
CA PRO A 8 -11.15 -14.40 -2.23
C PRO A 8 -11.36 -14.92 -3.66
N PHE A 9 -10.37 -14.76 -4.55
CA PHE A 9 -10.42 -15.31 -5.91
C PHE A 9 -10.31 -16.84 -5.95
N VAL A 10 -9.55 -17.46 -5.03
CA VAL A 10 -9.49 -18.92 -4.89
C VAL A 10 -10.82 -19.47 -4.35
N LEU A 11 -11.50 -18.72 -3.49
CA LEU A 11 -12.83 -19.06 -2.99
C LEU A 11 -13.92 -18.97 -4.08
N ILE A 12 -13.94 -17.88 -4.85
CA ILE A 12 -14.86 -17.72 -6.00
C ILE A 12 -14.59 -18.80 -7.05
N GLY A 13 -13.32 -19.14 -7.28
CA GLY A 13 -12.91 -20.19 -8.20
C GLY A 13 -13.31 -21.61 -7.82
N LYS A 14 -13.65 -21.87 -6.55
CA LYS A 14 -14.19 -23.18 -6.11
C LYS A 14 -15.64 -23.39 -6.48
N LEU A 15 -16.36 -22.35 -6.93
CA LEU A 15 -17.73 -22.50 -7.42
C LEU A 15 -17.74 -23.41 -8.66
N PRO A 16 -18.63 -24.42 -8.71
CA PRO A 16 -18.63 -25.43 -9.77
C PRO A 16 -18.84 -24.83 -11.17
N ALA A 17 -19.62 -23.76 -11.29
CA ALA A 17 -19.83 -23.04 -12.55
C ALA A 17 -18.56 -22.37 -13.08
N VAL A 18 -17.73 -21.85 -12.16
CA VAL A 18 -16.48 -21.17 -12.48
C VAL A 18 -15.40 -22.20 -12.80
N LYS A 19 -15.30 -23.26 -12.00
CA LYS A 19 -14.39 -24.39 -12.22
C LYS A 19 -14.59 -25.02 -13.60
N ARG A 20 -15.84 -25.26 -14.02
CA ARG A 20 -16.17 -25.85 -15.32
C ARG A 20 -15.72 -24.96 -16.49
N LYS A 21 -15.89 -23.64 -16.38
CA LYS A 21 -15.40 -22.66 -17.37
C LYS A 21 -13.87 -22.64 -17.49
N PHE A 22 -13.14 -22.84 -16.39
CA PHE A 22 -11.67 -22.90 -16.42
C PHE A 22 -11.15 -24.22 -17.01
N GLU A 23 -11.83 -25.34 -16.72
CA GLU A 23 -11.55 -26.65 -17.33
C GLU A 23 -11.83 -26.62 -18.85
N GLU A 24 -12.92 -25.97 -19.30
CA GLU A 24 -13.24 -25.74 -20.71
C GLU A 24 -12.18 -24.88 -21.45
N GLN A 25 -11.47 -24.01 -20.73
CA GLN A 25 -10.41 -23.15 -21.27
C GLN A 25 -9.01 -23.77 -21.19
N GLY A 26 -8.89 -25.02 -20.70
CA GLY A 26 -7.61 -25.72 -20.60
C GLY A 26 -6.61 -25.08 -19.62
N THR A 27 -7.08 -24.28 -18.66
CA THR A 27 -6.22 -23.58 -17.69
C THR A 27 -6.59 -23.94 -16.25
N THR A 28 -5.57 -24.08 -15.40
CA THR A 28 -5.79 -24.39 -13.97
C THR A 28 -6.19 -23.11 -13.22
N LEU A 29 -7.26 -23.17 -12.44
CA LEU A 29 -7.71 -22.07 -11.56
C LEU A 29 -6.57 -21.45 -10.73
N LEU A 30 -5.67 -22.32 -10.26
CA LEU A 30 -4.53 -21.96 -9.41
C LEU A 30 -3.48 -21.14 -10.17
N ASP A 31 -3.22 -21.48 -11.44
CA ASP A 31 -2.28 -20.74 -12.29
C ASP A 31 -2.83 -19.37 -12.68
N THR A 32 -4.12 -19.30 -13.04
CA THR A 32 -4.77 -18.03 -13.37
C THR A 32 -4.83 -17.11 -12.15
N THR A 33 -5.14 -17.66 -10.97
CA THR A 33 -5.18 -16.87 -9.73
C THR A 33 -3.78 -16.40 -9.31
N ASN A 34 -2.76 -17.25 -9.42
CA ASN A 34 -1.37 -16.84 -9.19
C ASN A 34 -0.93 -15.75 -10.18
N LYS A 35 -1.33 -15.85 -11.45
CA LYS A 35 -1.01 -14.85 -12.47
C LYS A 35 -1.66 -13.50 -12.13
N ILE A 36 -2.96 -13.48 -11.81
CA ILE A 36 -3.69 -12.25 -11.44
C ILE A 36 -3.14 -11.63 -10.15
N TRP A 37 -2.70 -12.44 -9.18
CA TRP A 37 -2.19 -11.93 -7.91
C TRP A 37 -0.74 -11.46 -7.99
N THR A 38 0.10 -12.17 -8.76
CA THR A 38 1.57 -12.02 -8.77
C THR A 38 2.08 -11.23 -9.96
N ASP A 39 1.22 -10.82 -10.89
CA ASP A 39 1.63 -9.97 -12.01
C ASP A 39 2.24 -8.66 -11.50
N LYS A 40 3.47 -8.37 -11.92
CA LYS A 40 4.23 -7.23 -11.42
C LYS A 40 3.88 -5.89 -12.08
N ARG A 41 2.96 -5.89 -13.03
CA ARG A 41 2.47 -4.71 -13.74
C ARG A 41 1.03 -4.40 -13.34
N PHE A 42 0.17 -5.41 -13.37
CA PHE A 42 -1.26 -5.26 -13.13
C PHE A 42 -1.80 -6.16 -12.02
N GLY A 43 -0.92 -6.83 -11.28
CA GLY A 43 -1.34 -7.78 -10.26
C GLY A 43 -2.01 -7.08 -9.09
N PHE A 44 -3.01 -7.77 -8.53
CA PHE A 44 -3.83 -7.25 -7.43
C PHE A 44 -2.97 -6.86 -6.21
N GLY A 45 -1.88 -7.58 -5.96
CA GLY A 45 -0.93 -7.26 -4.89
C GLY A 45 -0.27 -5.89 -5.05
N ILE A 46 -0.02 -5.43 -6.28
CA ILE A 46 0.55 -4.10 -6.56
C ILE A 46 -0.50 -3.02 -6.41
N MET A 47 -1.74 -3.29 -6.84
CA MET A 47 -2.84 -2.36 -6.63
C MET A 47 -3.11 -2.14 -5.14
N ILE A 48 -3.15 -3.21 -4.34
CA ILE A 48 -3.30 -3.11 -2.88
C ILE A 48 -2.12 -2.37 -2.27
N SER A 49 -0.89 -2.73 -2.64
CA SER A 49 0.32 -2.10 -2.07
C SER A 49 0.41 -0.62 -2.45
N GLY A 50 0.05 -0.27 -3.69
CA GLY A 50 -0.01 1.10 -4.17
C GLY A 50 -1.07 1.92 -3.43
N GLY A 51 -2.27 1.36 -3.27
CA GLY A 51 -3.34 1.96 -2.48
C GLY A 51 -2.96 2.15 -1.02
N ALA A 52 -2.28 1.15 -0.42
CA ALA A 52 -1.80 1.24 0.96
C ALA A 52 -0.78 2.38 1.15
N ILE A 53 0.15 2.56 0.20
CA ILE A 53 1.11 3.68 0.23
C ILE A 53 0.39 5.02 0.09
N VAL A 54 -0.56 5.15 -0.85
CA VAL A 54 -1.36 6.37 -1.00
C VAL A 54 -2.15 6.69 0.28
N GLY A 55 -2.79 5.68 0.87
CA GLY A 55 -3.52 5.82 2.13
C GLY A 55 -2.60 6.22 3.29
N PHE A 56 -1.43 5.59 3.41
CA PHE A 56 -0.45 5.93 4.43
C PHE A 56 0.01 7.40 4.31
N ILE A 57 0.37 7.85 3.11
CA ILE A 57 0.77 9.24 2.87
C ILE A 57 -0.38 10.21 3.15
N MET A 58 -1.62 9.84 2.79
CA MET A 58 -2.81 10.63 3.09
C MET A 58 -3.00 10.84 4.60
N PHE A 59 -2.99 9.77 5.39
CA PHE A 59 -3.13 9.89 6.84
C PHE A 59 -1.95 10.62 7.48
N PHE A 60 -0.74 10.41 6.96
CA PHE A 60 0.45 11.11 7.44
C PHE A 60 0.38 12.62 7.19
N LEU A 61 0.02 13.05 5.97
CA LEU A 61 -0.14 14.47 5.62
C LEU A 61 -1.28 15.12 6.40
N TRP A 62 -2.42 14.42 6.51
CA TRP A 62 -3.53 14.89 7.33
C TRP A 62 -3.06 15.12 8.76
N GLY A 63 -2.43 14.11 9.39
CA GLY A 63 -1.95 14.17 10.76
C GLY A 63 -1.01 15.35 10.98
N LEU A 64 -0.01 15.52 10.10
CA LEU A 64 0.93 16.63 10.15
C LEU A 64 0.24 18.00 10.05
N ILE A 65 -0.64 18.19 9.05
CA ILE A 65 -1.33 19.47 8.85
C ILE A 65 -2.29 19.77 10.01
N SER A 66 -2.99 18.76 10.53
CA SER A 66 -3.89 18.94 11.67
C SER A 66 -3.14 19.31 12.93
N THR A 67 -2.00 18.67 13.21
CA THR A 67 -1.13 19.07 14.33
C THR A 67 -0.59 20.48 14.16
N PHE A 68 -0.16 20.84 12.95
CA PHE A 68 0.36 22.17 12.64
C PHE A 68 -0.71 23.27 12.81
N LEU A 69 -1.92 23.05 12.28
CA LEU A 69 -3.04 23.98 12.43
C LEU A 69 -3.51 24.09 13.88
N GLY A 70 -3.54 22.96 14.61
CA GLY A 70 -3.82 22.96 16.04
C GLY A 70 -2.82 23.79 16.84
N TYR A 71 -1.53 23.76 16.49
CA TYR A 71 -0.52 24.63 17.08
C TYR A 71 -0.77 26.12 16.81
N LEU A 72 -1.32 26.47 15.65
CA LEU A 72 -1.74 27.84 15.32
C LEU A 72 -3.08 28.24 15.95
N GLY A 73 -3.72 27.37 16.75
CA GLY A 73 -5.03 27.60 17.34
C GLY A 73 -6.19 27.55 16.33
N VAL A 74 -5.94 27.02 15.14
CA VAL A 74 -6.94 26.96 14.06
C VAL A 74 -7.58 25.57 14.05
N TYR A 75 -8.84 25.51 14.48
CA TYR A 75 -9.62 24.28 14.49
C TYR A 75 -10.66 24.30 13.37
N PHE A 76 -10.56 23.36 12.44
CA PHE A 76 -11.58 23.15 11.41
C PHE A 76 -12.25 21.80 11.60
N PHE A 77 -13.58 21.77 11.50
CA PHE A 77 -14.29 20.52 11.31
C PHE A 77 -13.91 19.93 9.95
N VAL A 78 -13.51 18.66 9.95
CA VAL A 78 -13.14 17.94 8.73
C VAL A 78 -14.39 17.73 7.89
N LYS A 79 -14.57 18.58 6.88
CA LYS A 79 -15.56 18.37 5.83
C LYS A 79 -15.09 17.24 4.89
N PRO A 80 -16.00 16.42 4.34
CA PRO A 80 -15.66 15.36 3.39
C PRO A 80 -14.81 15.85 2.20
N ILE A 81 -15.01 17.10 1.76
CA ILE A 81 -14.23 17.70 0.67
C ILE A 81 -12.72 17.73 0.95
N TYR A 82 -12.30 17.94 2.20
CA TYR A 82 -10.88 17.97 2.55
C TYR A 82 -10.24 16.58 2.43
N VAL A 83 -11.01 15.52 2.71
CA VAL A 83 -10.54 14.14 2.52
C VAL A 83 -10.21 13.87 1.06
N PHE A 84 -11.07 14.30 0.12
CA PHE A 84 -10.80 14.16 -1.31
C PHE A 84 -9.56 14.93 -1.75
N ILE A 85 -9.34 16.14 -1.21
CA ILE A 85 -8.12 16.92 -1.48
C ILE A 85 -6.88 16.16 -1.01
N TYR A 86 -6.88 15.58 0.20
CA TYR A 86 -5.76 14.77 0.68
C TYR A 86 -5.54 13.51 -0.16
N VAL A 87 -6.59 12.84 -0.61
CA VAL A 87 -6.48 11.67 -1.52
C VAL A 87 -5.81 12.07 -2.82
N ILE A 88 -6.27 13.15 -3.46
CA ILE A 88 -5.71 13.65 -4.73
C ILE A 88 -4.24 14.03 -4.55
N LEU A 89 -3.91 14.75 -3.48
CA LEU A 89 -2.56 15.22 -3.22
C LEU A 89 -1.60 14.05 -2.95
N SER A 90 -2.01 13.09 -2.11
CA SER A 90 -1.24 11.88 -1.83
C SER A 90 -1.08 11.00 -3.06
N TYR A 91 -2.14 10.82 -3.85
CA TYR A 91 -2.04 10.08 -5.10
C TYR A 91 -1.06 10.75 -6.07
N THR A 92 -1.12 12.07 -6.20
CA THR A 92 -0.22 12.85 -7.05
C THR A 92 1.23 12.68 -6.59
N LEU A 93 1.49 12.78 -5.29
CA LEU A 93 2.82 12.60 -4.71
C LEU A 93 3.34 11.18 -4.95
N CYS A 94 2.53 10.14 -4.70
CA CYS A 94 2.84 8.75 -5.04
C CYS A 94 3.08 8.56 -6.54
N HIS A 95 2.31 9.23 -7.39
CA HIS A 95 2.46 9.15 -8.83
C HIS A 95 3.84 9.64 -9.25
N PHE A 96 4.25 10.84 -8.86
CA PHE A 96 5.55 11.39 -9.26
C PHE A 96 6.76 10.64 -8.66
N THR A 97 6.62 10.12 -7.44
CA THR A 97 7.72 9.49 -6.71
C THR A 97 7.86 7.99 -7.04
N VAL A 98 6.75 7.24 -7.03
CA VAL A 98 6.74 5.77 -7.10
C VAL A 98 6.28 5.25 -8.47
N PHE A 99 5.17 5.77 -9.01
CA PHE A 99 4.54 5.18 -10.19
C PHE A 99 5.08 5.71 -11.53
N LYS A 100 5.49 6.98 -11.59
CA LYS A 100 5.95 7.66 -12.80
C LYS A 100 7.20 6.96 -13.36
N GLY A 101 7.11 6.55 -14.62
CA GLY A 101 8.20 5.88 -15.33
C GLY A 101 8.50 4.45 -14.85
N GLU A 102 7.51 3.76 -14.29
CA GLU A 102 7.62 2.37 -13.82
C GLU A 102 8.76 2.15 -12.80
N LYS A 103 9.11 3.18 -12.01
CA LYS A 103 10.22 3.10 -11.03
C LYS A 103 10.05 1.91 -10.09
N TYR A 104 8.84 1.68 -9.60
CA TYR A 104 8.52 0.53 -8.74
C TYR A 104 8.89 -0.82 -9.39
N ILE A 105 8.69 -1.00 -10.70
CA ILE A 105 9.04 -2.24 -11.42
C ILE A 105 10.56 -2.45 -11.42
N LYS A 106 11.34 -1.38 -11.61
CA LYS A 106 12.82 -1.47 -11.54
C LYS A 106 13.26 -1.90 -10.15
N TYR A 107 12.65 -1.36 -9.09
CA TYR A 107 12.91 -1.79 -7.71
C TYR A 107 12.52 -3.25 -7.48
N PHE A 108 11.34 -3.70 -7.91
CA PHE A 108 10.94 -5.10 -7.78
C PHE A 108 11.88 -6.05 -8.51
N LYS A 109 12.30 -5.72 -9.75
CA LYS A 109 13.28 -6.52 -10.50
C LYS A 109 14.63 -6.60 -9.78
N LYS A 110 15.10 -5.49 -9.21
CA LYS A 110 16.37 -5.45 -8.45
C LYS A 110 16.26 -6.26 -7.17
N LEU A 111 15.14 -6.12 -6.44
CA LEU A 111 14.87 -6.86 -5.22
C LEU A 111 14.82 -8.35 -5.52
N ASP A 112 14.19 -8.77 -6.63
CA ASP A 112 14.01 -10.19 -6.92
C ASP A 112 15.29 -10.94 -7.21
N LYS A 113 16.28 -10.27 -7.80
CA LYS A 113 17.63 -10.81 -8.05
C LYS A 113 18.46 -10.99 -6.77
N ARG A 114 18.04 -10.43 -5.63
CA ARG A 114 18.77 -10.52 -4.36
C ARG A 114 18.43 -11.79 -3.58
N SER A 115 19.34 -12.14 -2.67
CA SER A 115 19.17 -13.27 -1.75
C SER A 115 17.99 -13.06 -0.78
N LYS A 116 17.41 -14.15 -0.26
CA LYS A 116 16.30 -14.09 0.72
C LYS A 116 16.66 -13.26 1.96
N SER A 117 17.90 -13.36 2.44
CA SER A 117 18.38 -12.61 3.60
C SER A 117 18.39 -11.10 3.34
N GLU A 118 18.87 -10.66 2.17
CA GLU A 118 18.84 -9.24 1.80
C GLU A 118 17.43 -8.70 1.64
N LYS A 119 16.51 -9.48 1.05
CA LYS A 119 15.09 -9.09 0.95
C LYS A 119 14.50 -8.79 2.32
N TRP A 120 14.79 -9.63 3.31
CA TRP A 120 14.37 -9.43 4.70
C TRP A 120 14.99 -8.20 5.35
N LYS A 121 16.28 -7.93 5.11
CA LYS A 121 16.94 -6.71 5.61
C LYS A 121 16.26 -5.44 5.10
N TYR A 122 15.95 -5.36 3.80
CA TYR A 122 15.26 -4.20 3.23
C TYR A 122 13.82 -4.07 3.70
N ALA A 123 13.11 -5.19 3.88
CA ALA A 123 11.77 -5.19 4.45
C ALA A 123 11.78 -4.66 5.90
N LEU A 124 12.72 -5.14 6.73
CA LEU A 124 12.88 -4.69 8.11
C LEU A 124 13.28 -3.21 8.17
N LEU A 125 14.21 -2.76 7.33
CA LEU A 125 14.62 -1.37 7.26
C LEU A 125 13.45 -0.45 6.88
N SER A 126 12.66 -0.85 5.88
CA SER A 126 11.48 -0.09 5.45
C SER A 126 10.42 -0.04 6.55
N LEU A 127 10.21 -1.16 7.26
CA LEU A 127 9.30 -1.24 8.40
C LEU A 127 9.75 -0.32 9.54
N LEU A 128 11.03 -0.40 9.92
CA LEU A 128 11.62 0.46 10.95
C LEU A 128 11.55 1.94 10.57
N PHE A 129 11.73 2.27 9.29
CA PHE A 129 11.58 3.65 8.82
C PHE A 129 10.15 4.15 8.99
N VAL A 130 9.15 3.36 8.61
CA VAL A 130 7.73 3.72 8.76
C VAL A 130 7.34 3.86 10.23
N VAL A 131 7.64 2.83 11.04
CA VAL A 131 7.33 2.83 12.49
C VAL A 131 8.08 3.94 13.20
N GLY A 132 9.36 4.14 12.86
CA GLY A 132 10.19 5.22 13.40
C GLY A 132 9.63 6.59 13.05
N SER A 133 9.18 6.81 11.81
CA SER A 133 8.56 8.08 11.39
C SER A 133 7.29 8.39 12.20
N VAL A 134 6.43 7.38 12.41
CA VAL A 134 5.22 7.52 13.24
C VAL A 134 5.59 7.76 14.71
N ALA A 135 6.55 7.02 15.25
CA ALA A 135 7.01 7.17 16.63
C ALA A 135 7.62 8.55 16.89
N LEU A 136 8.41 9.08 15.96
CA LEU A 136 8.97 10.43 16.02
C LEU A 136 7.88 11.50 15.96
N TRP A 137 6.87 11.31 15.09
CA TRP A 137 5.71 12.20 15.06
C TRP A 137 4.96 12.19 16.40
N LEU A 138 4.70 11.01 16.98
CA LEU A 138 4.08 10.91 18.32
C LEU A 138 4.97 11.52 19.42
N TYR A 139 6.29 11.32 19.35
CA TYR A 139 7.24 11.90 20.30
C TYR A 139 7.27 13.42 20.22
N SER A 140 7.02 14.01 19.04
CA SER A 140 6.97 15.46 18.86
C SER A 140 5.91 16.13 19.76
N PHE A 141 4.82 15.43 20.09
CA PHE A 141 3.79 15.95 20.99
C PHE A 141 4.30 16.19 22.42
N ARG A 142 5.40 15.55 22.85
CA ARG A 142 6.01 15.81 24.16
C ARG A 142 6.57 17.24 24.27
N PHE A 143 6.98 17.84 23.15
CA PHE A 143 7.51 19.20 23.11
C PHE A 143 6.44 20.25 22.84
N LEU A 144 5.19 19.84 22.61
CA LEU A 144 4.10 20.78 22.48
C LEU A 144 3.79 21.37 23.87
N PRO A 145 3.59 22.70 23.96
CA PRO A 145 3.14 23.30 25.21
C PRO A 145 1.82 22.64 25.61
N LYS A 146 1.67 22.34 26.91
CA LYS A 146 0.38 21.90 27.44
C LYS A 146 -0.61 23.04 27.21
N LEU A 147 -1.62 22.78 26.37
CA LEU A 147 -2.80 23.64 26.24
C LEU A 147 -3.54 23.72 27.59
#